data_AF-A0A6V7IG02-F1
#
_entry.id   AF-A0A6V7IG02-F1
#
_cell.length_a   1.000
_cell.length_b   1.000
_cell.length_c   1.000
_cell.angle_alpha   90.00
_cell.angle_beta   90.00
_cell.angle_gamma   90.00
#
_symmetry.space_group_name_H-M   'P 1'
#
loop_
_entity.id
_entity.type
_entity.pdbx_description
1 polymer ?
#
loop_
_entity_poly.entity_id
_entity_poly.type
_entity_poly.pdbx_seq_one_letter_code
_entity_poly.pdbx_strand_id
1 'polypeptide(L)'
;KVKWKKFAFSQYPRPGISPTWSPNSDKPRLHQIKIMGYSLRTKRYRYTAWISFDFSTMKSNWSSLIADELYDHTNDPHEMFNQVDNTHFSNIKSRLMKMLKNGWRQGLHSQKYSPIKTI
;
A
#
# COMPACT_ATOMS: atom_id res chain seq x y z
N LYS A 1 -25.33 -4.10 14.49
CA LYS A 1 -24.80 -3.59 13.19
C LYS A 1 -23.34 -4.02 13.05
N VAL A 2 -22.99 -4.76 12.00
CA VAL A 2 -21.59 -5.15 11.72
C VAL A 2 -20.80 -3.91 11.31
N LYS A 3 -19.61 -3.74 11.91
CA LYS A 3 -18.75 -2.57 11.69
C LYS A 3 -17.71 -2.89 10.63
N TRP A 4 -17.87 -2.31 9.44
CA TRP A 4 -16.99 -2.55 8.30
C TRP A 4 -15.65 -1.82 8.42
N LYS A 5 -14.61 -2.37 7.79
CA LYS A 5 -13.28 -1.75 7.67
C LYS A 5 -13.37 -0.49 6.80
N LYS A 6 -12.54 0.53 7.11
CA LYS A 6 -12.53 1.82 6.41
C LYS A 6 -11.75 1.82 5.08
N PHE A 7 -11.01 0.75 4.82
CA PHE A 7 -10.14 0.60 3.65
C PHE A 7 -9.85 -0.87 3.35
N ALA A 8 -9.42 -1.15 2.13
CA ALA A 8 -8.97 -2.45 1.65
C ALA A 8 -7.48 -2.38 1.26
N PHE A 9 -6.80 -3.52 1.33
CA PHE A 9 -5.42 -3.66 0.85
C PHE A 9 -5.35 -4.64 -0.30
N SER A 10 -4.38 -4.41 -1.18
CA SER A 10 -3.95 -5.35 -2.19
C SER A 10 -2.43 -5.27 -2.34
N GLN A 11 -1.81 -6.29 -2.91
CA GLN A 11 -0.39 -6.26 -3.22
C GLN A 11 -0.08 -7.03 -4.50
N TYR A 12 1.01 -6.66 -5.18
CA TYR A 12 1.48 -7.34 -6.38
C TYR A 12 3.01 -7.32 -6.51
N PRO A 13 3.67 -8.45 -6.77
CA PRO A 13 5.12 -8.50 -6.92
C PRO A 13 5.58 -8.11 -8.33
N ARG A 14 6.79 -7.56 -8.44
CA ARG A 14 7.51 -7.37 -9.71
C ARG A 14 8.96 -7.84 -9.60
N PRO A 15 9.54 -8.38 -10.68
CA PRO A 15 10.93 -8.83 -10.68
C PRO A 15 11.95 -7.71 -10.94
N GLY A 16 11.47 -6.55 -11.42
CA GLY A 16 12.28 -5.38 -11.75
C GLY A 16 11.41 -4.17 -12.06
N ILE A 17 12.07 -3.04 -12.34
CA ILE A 17 11.41 -1.75 -12.60
C ILE A 17 10.75 -1.74 -13.98
N SER A 18 11.47 -2.21 -15.01
CA SER A 18 10.95 -2.28 -16.37
C SER A 18 10.12 -3.55 -16.58
N PRO A 19 9.02 -3.49 -17.34
CA PRO A 19 8.30 -4.68 -17.78
C PRO A 19 9.20 -5.60 -18.62
N THR A 20 9.21 -6.90 -18.30
CA THR A 20 10.01 -7.92 -18.98
C THR A 20 9.21 -9.19 -19.18
N TRP A 21 9.48 -9.90 -20.28
CA TRP A 21 8.95 -11.24 -20.51
C TRP A 21 9.70 -12.31 -19.71
N SER A 22 11.03 -12.14 -19.57
CA SER A 22 11.91 -13.02 -18.79
C SER A 22 12.92 -12.18 -18.00
N PRO A 23 12.89 -12.18 -16.65
CA PRO A 23 11.87 -12.79 -15.79
C PRO A 23 10.47 -12.21 -16.07
N ASN A 24 9.43 -13.02 -15.92
CA ASN A 24 8.06 -12.61 -16.25
C ASN A 24 7.55 -11.56 -15.25
N SER A 25 7.27 -10.35 -15.72
CA SER A 25 6.78 -9.28 -14.85
C SER A 25 5.37 -9.50 -14.34
N ASP A 26 4.52 -10.23 -15.07
CA ASP A 26 3.14 -10.47 -14.68
C ASP A 26 3.02 -11.64 -13.71
N LYS A 27 3.89 -12.64 -13.79
CA LYS A 27 3.89 -13.81 -12.89
C LYS A 27 5.32 -14.15 -12.46
N PRO A 28 5.99 -13.27 -11.68
CA PRO A 28 7.35 -13.55 -11.22
C PRO A 28 7.35 -14.73 -10.26
N ARG A 29 8.35 -15.61 -10.38
CA ARG A 29 8.58 -16.67 -9.38
C ARG A 29 9.12 -16.05 -8.10
N LEU A 30 8.93 -16.72 -6.95
CA LEU A 30 9.32 -16.19 -5.63
C LEU A 30 10.76 -15.62 -5.58
N HIS A 31 11.75 -16.38 -6.04
CA HIS A 31 13.16 -15.97 -6.07
C HIS A 31 13.48 -14.83 -7.06
N GLN A 32 12.55 -14.50 -7.95
CA GLN A 32 12.68 -13.40 -8.91
C GLN A 32 12.09 -12.10 -8.37
N ILE A 33 11.29 -12.14 -7.31
CA ILE A 33 10.63 -10.96 -6.76
C ILE A 33 11.68 -10.06 -6.10
N LYS A 34 11.82 -8.83 -6.63
CA LYS A 34 12.70 -7.79 -6.07
C LYS A 34 11.92 -6.58 -5.57
N ILE A 35 10.66 -6.46 -5.97
CA ILE A 35 9.79 -5.32 -5.68
C ILE A 35 8.42 -5.86 -5.30
N MET A 36 7.80 -5.25 -4.29
CA MET A 36 6.40 -5.49 -3.92
C MET A 36 5.63 -4.18 -3.97
N GLY A 37 4.58 -4.12 -4.78
CA GLY A 37 3.63 -3.02 -4.79
C GLY A 37 2.57 -3.27 -3.72
N TYR A 38 2.46 -2.37 -2.74
CA TYR A 38 1.41 -2.40 -1.72
C TYR A 38 0.41 -1.28 -1.98
N SER A 39 -0.88 -1.61 -2.08
CA SER A 39 -1.93 -0.63 -2.29
C SER A 39 -2.91 -0.57 -1.13
N LEU A 40 -3.34 0.64 -0.80
CA LEU A 40 -4.41 0.97 0.13
C LEU A 40 -5.54 1.67 -0.63
N ARG A 41 -6.74 1.11 -0.58
CA ARG A 41 -7.95 1.72 -1.16
C ARG A 41 -8.88 2.17 -0.03
N THR A 42 -9.05 3.48 0.09
CA THR A 42 -10.09 4.11 0.93
C THR A 42 -11.36 4.32 0.12
N LYS A 43 -12.40 5.01 0.63
CA LYS A 43 -13.55 5.39 -0.19
C LYS A 43 -13.19 6.34 -1.35
N ARG A 44 -12.26 7.28 -1.12
CA ARG A 44 -11.90 8.33 -2.09
C ARG A 44 -10.59 8.08 -2.82
N TYR A 45 -9.56 7.66 -2.10
CA TYR A 45 -8.21 7.54 -2.66
C TYR A 45 -7.76 6.11 -2.80
N ARG A 46 -6.92 5.86 -3.81
CA ARG A 46 -6.04 4.70 -3.91
C ARG A 46 -4.60 5.18 -3.86
N TYR A 47 -3.82 4.59 -2.97
CA TYR A 47 -2.40 4.86 -2.83
C TYR A 47 -1.62 3.56 -2.98
N THR A 48 -0.63 3.54 -3.85
CA THR A 48 0.26 2.38 -4.05
C THR A 48 1.71 2.80 -3.78
N ALA A 49 2.45 1.98 -3.04
CA ALA A 49 3.89 2.15 -2.86
C ALA A 49 4.61 0.89 -3.36
N TRP A 50 5.56 1.08 -4.28
CA TRP A 50 6.43 0.04 -4.82
C TRP A 50 7.72 0.03 -4.00
N ILE A 51 7.89 -1.00 -3.18
CA ILE A 51 8.95 -1.09 -2.17
C ILE A 51 9.91 -2.23 -2.54
N SER A 52 11.21 -2.03 -2.31
CA SER A 52 12.19 -3.11 -2.43
C SER A 52 11.83 -4.29 -1.51
N PHE A 53 11.92 -5.50 -2.04
CA PHE A 53 11.51 -6.74 -1.37
C PHE A 53 12.62 -7.78 -1.43
N ASP A 54 12.94 -8.35 -0.27
CA ASP A 54 13.87 -9.45 -0.13
C ASP A 54 13.09 -10.76 0.04
N PHE A 55 13.14 -11.63 -0.97
CA PHE A 55 12.46 -12.92 -0.96
C PHE A 55 13.07 -13.91 0.02
N SER A 56 14.34 -13.75 0.40
CA SER A 56 15.00 -14.68 1.33
C SER A 56 14.50 -14.50 2.76
N THR A 57 14.23 -13.25 3.15
CA THR A 57 13.69 -12.91 4.47
C THR A 57 12.19 -12.65 4.46
N MET A 58 11.56 -12.62 3.28
CA MET A 58 10.15 -12.30 3.05
C MET A 58 9.77 -10.92 3.61
N LYS A 59 10.67 -9.95 3.51
CA LYS A 59 10.51 -8.60 4.10
C LYS A 59 10.66 -7.51 3.05
N SER A 60 9.85 -6.48 3.18
CA SER A 60 10.01 -5.22 2.45
C SER A 60 10.88 -4.22 3.20
N ASN A 61 11.77 -3.58 2.46
CA ASN A 61 12.56 -2.47 2.95
C ASN A 61 11.84 -1.14 2.71
N TRP A 62 11.02 -0.70 3.68
CA TRP A 62 10.25 0.55 3.63
C TRP A 62 11.10 1.84 3.57
N SER A 63 12.42 1.75 3.73
CA SER A 63 13.34 2.87 3.48
C SER A 63 13.78 2.97 2.01
N SER A 64 13.46 1.95 1.20
CA SER A 64 13.75 1.87 -0.23
C SER A 64 12.44 1.89 -1.02
N LEU A 65 11.87 3.09 -1.12
CA LEU A 65 10.74 3.39 -1.99
C LEU A 65 11.26 3.55 -3.43
N ILE A 66 10.72 2.77 -4.36
CA ILE A 66 11.12 2.77 -5.77
C ILE A 66 10.24 3.73 -6.57
N ALA A 67 8.92 3.66 -6.33
CA ALA A 67 7.92 4.53 -6.92
C ALA A 67 6.66 4.52 -6.04
N ASP A 68 5.81 5.53 -6.19
CA ASP A 68 4.48 5.52 -5.61
C ASP A 68 3.43 6.15 -6.54
N GLU A 69 2.16 5.87 -6.25
CA GLU A 69 1.02 6.29 -7.06
C GLU A 69 -0.09 6.78 -6.14
N LEU A 70 -0.79 7.84 -6.54
CA LEU A 70 -1.94 8.38 -5.82
C LEU A 70 -3.06 8.78 -6.79
N TYR A 71 -4.22 8.18 -6.62
CA TYR A 71 -5.41 8.46 -7.43
C TYR A 71 -6.57 8.95 -6.56
N ASP A 72 -7.29 9.98 -7.02
CA ASP A 72 -8.49 10.54 -6.39
C ASP A 72 -9.75 10.08 -7.14
N HIS A 73 -10.37 8.99 -6.71
CA HIS A 73 -11.53 8.38 -7.37
C HIS A 73 -12.80 9.23 -7.30
N THR A 74 -12.82 10.33 -6.54
CA THR A 74 -13.94 11.27 -6.60
C THR A 74 -13.90 12.09 -7.89
N ASN A 75 -12.70 12.47 -8.34
CA ASN A 75 -12.51 13.33 -9.53
C ASN A 75 -11.99 12.55 -10.74
N ASP A 76 -11.31 11.42 -10.51
CA ASP A 76 -10.71 10.55 -11.51
C ASP A 76 -11.06 9.08 -11.18
N PRO A 77 -12.32 8.66 -11.43
CA PRO A 77 -12.78 7.31 -11.10
C PRO A 77 -12.08 6.22 -11.90
N HIS A 78 -11.41 6.58 -13.01
CA HIS A 78 -10.71 5.66 -13.91
C HIS A 78 -9.19 5.63 -13.69
N GLU A 79 -8.67 6.32 -12.66
CA GLU A 79 -7.25 6.34 -12.31
C GLU A 79 -6.34 6.78 -13.48
N MET A 80 -6.81 7.72 -14.31
CA MET A 80 -6.07 8.22 -15.48
C MET A 80 -4.93 9.17 -15.11
N PHE A 81 -5.02 9.83 -13.96
CA PHE A 81 -4.08 10.87 -13.54
C PHE A 81 -3.44 10.53 -12.20
N ASN A 82 -2.18 10.13 -12.24
CA ASN A 82 -1.38 9.95 -11.02
C ASN A 82 -1.07 11.32 -10.39
N GLN A 83 -1.58 11.57 -9.19
CA GLN A 83 -1.43 12.83 -8.44
C GLN A 83 -0.26 12.79 -7.44
N VAL A 84 0.60 11.78 -7.49
CA VAL A 84 1.61 11.53 -6.46
C VAL A 84 2.64 12.64 -6.30
N ASP A 85 2.93 13.37 -7.37
CA ASP A 85 3.86 14.52 -7.42
C ASP A 85 3.14 15.88 -7.31
N ASN A 86 1.80 15.87 -7.25
CA ASN A 86 1.02 17.08 -7.07
C ASN A 86 1.09 17.53 -5.61
N THR A 87 1.68 18.70 -5.37
CA THR A 87 1.94 19.26 -4.03
C THR A 87 0.65 19.48 -3.21
N HIS A 88 -0.49 19.71 -3.87
CA HIS A 88 -1.80 19.82 -3.22
C HIS A 88 -2.18 18.54 -2.46
N PHE A 89 -1.69 17.37 -2.89
CA PHE A 89 -1.99 16.08 -2.28
C PHE A 89 -0.92 15.61 -1.29
N SER A 90 0.14 16.39 -1.03
CA SER A 90 1.26 16.00 -0.15
C SER A 90 0.83 15.51 1.23
N ASN A 91 -0.09 16.21 1.89
CA ASN A 91 -0.64 15.83 3.20
C ASN A 91 -1.44 14.52 3.12
N ILE A 92 -2.20 14.33 2.04
CA ILE A 92 -2.98 13.11 1.80
C ILE A 92 -2.05 11.93 1.53
N LYS A 93 -1.04 12.11 0.66
CA LYS A 93 0.04 11.14 0.38
C LYS A 93 0.71 10.68 1.67
N SER A 94 1.18 11.61 2.51
CA SER A 94 1.82 11.30 3.79
C SER A 94 0.91 10.51 4.73
N ARG A 95 -0.38 10.88 4.83
CA ARG A 95 -1.35 10.15 5.64
C ARG A 95 -1.58 8.74 5.13
N LEU A 96 -1.79 8.56 3.82
CA LEU A 96 -2.05 7.27 3.21
C LEU A 96 -0.82 6.35 3.29
N MET A 97 0.40 6.87 3.11
CA MET A 97 1.65 6.14 3.33
C MET A 97 1.76 5.63 4.77
N LYS A 98 1.50 6.48 5.76
CA LYS A 98 1.49 6.06 7.19
C LYS A 98 0.45 4.96 7.43
N MET A 99 -0.77 5.12 6.91
CA MET A 99 -1.82 4.09 7.03
C MET A 99 -1.42 2.77 6.37
N LEU A 100 -0.79 2.82 5.19
CA LEU A 100 -0.32 1.66 4.45
C LEU A 100 0.77 0.92 5.22
N LYS A 101 1.81 1.64 5.67
CA LYS A 101 2.95 1.08 6.43
C LYS A 101 2.54 0.47 7.76
N ASN A 102 1.55 1.06 8.44
CA ASN A 102 1.03 0.54 9.70
C ASN A 102 0.13 -0.71 9.52
N GLY A 103 -0.22 -1.02 8.27
CA GLY A 103 -0.92 -2.25 7.89
C GLY A 103 -2.38 -2.33 8.34
N TRP A 104 -2.97 -3.50 8.12
CA TRP A 104 -4.41 -3.71 8.26
C TRP A 104 -4.94 -3.64 9.69
N ARG A 105 -4.07 -3.75 10.70
CA ARG A 105 -4.46 -3.68 12.12
C ARG A 105 -4.98 -2.31 12.51
N GLN A 106 -4.60 -1.23 11.81
CA GLN A 106 -5.18 0.12 12.01
C GLN A 106 -6.58 0.29 11.40
N GLY A 107 -7.02 -0.62 10.54
CA GLY A 107 -8.38 -0.60 9.99
C GLY A 107 -9.43 -1.07 11.00
N LEU A 108 -8.98 -1.68 12.10
CA LEU A 108 -9.80 -1.99 13.26
C LEU A 108 -9.91 -0.72 14.10
N HIS A 109 -11.13 -0.37 14.52
CA HIS A 109 -11.30 0.71 15.49
C HIS A 109 -10.44 0.44 16.72
N SER A 110 -9.78 1.46 17.26
CA SER A 110 -9.18 1.40 18.59
C SER A 110 -10.29 1.06 19.60
N GLN A 111 -10.35 -0.20 20.02
CA GLN A 111 -10.96 -0.49 21.31
C GLN A 111 -10.01 0.11 22.33
N LYS A 112 -10.42 1.21 22.97
CA LYS A 112 -9.91 1.59 24.28
C LYS A 112 -10.31 0.46 25.23
N TYR A 113 -9.52 -0.62 25.27
CA TYR A 113 -9.59 -1.55 26.38
C TYR A 113 -8.99 -0.81 27.59
N SER A 114 -9.84 -0.39 28.53
CA SER A 114 -9.36 -0.14 29.89
C SER A 114 -8.98 -1.49 30.47
N PRO A 115 -7.76 -1.67 30.99
CA PRO A 115 -7.43 -2.86 31.74
C PRO A 115 -8.37 -2.92 32.95
N ILE A 116 -9.11 -4.01 33.09
CA ILE A 116 -9.84 -4.33 34.31
C ILE A 116 -8.77 -4.40 35.42
N LYS A 117 -8.86 -3.51 36.40
CA LYS A 117 -8.13 -3.67 37.66
C LYS A 117 -8.75 -4.88 38.35
N THR A 118 -8.03 -5.99 38.37
CA THR A 118 -8.40 -7.16 39.17
C THR A 118 -8.22 -6.80 40.64
N ILE A 119 -9.23 -7.15 41.44
CA ILE A 119 -9.28 -7.06 42.91
C ILE A 119 -8.32 -8.10 43.51
#